data_AF-A0AAD4QPG7-F1
#
_entry.id   AF-A0AAD4QPG7-F1
#
_cell.length_a   1.000
_cell.length_b   1.000
_cell.length_c   1.000
_cell.angle_alpha   90.00
_cell.angle_beta   90.00
_cell.angle_gamma   90.00
#
_symmetry.space_group_name_H-M   'P 1'
#
loop_
_entity.id
_entity.type
_entity.pdbx_description
1 polymer ?
#
loop_
_entity_poly.entity_id
_entity_poly.type
_entity_poly.pdbx_seq_one_letter_code
_entity_poly.pdbx_strand_id
1 'polypeptide(L)'
;MFTTLPLELFVCREVIEQYFFSHETFSMQRHVFFTTVILFSSMIVSLVTCNLGVMLEITGGVSATALAYIFPAACFLKLSSVRDIRTTLPAYACVTFGALVMILSLALALGKAWSPAGEAKICM
;
A
#
# COMPACT_ATOMS: atom_id res chain seq x y z
N MET A 1 17.29 10.91 -3.67
CA MET A 1 16.33 11.12 -2.57
C MET A 1 16.96 10.73 -1.23
N PHE A 2 18.05 11.40 -0.83
CA PHE A 2 18.82 10.97 0.36
C PHE A 2 18.18 11.43 1.68
N THR A 3 17.56 12.61 1.70
CA THR A 3 16.93 13.19 2.89
C THR A 3 15.47 12.79 3.09
N THR A 4 14.79 12.30 2.05
CA THR A 4 13.39 11.85 2.16
C THR A 4 13.29 10.42 2.69
N LEU A 5 14.24 9.56 2.34
CA LEU A 5 14.32 8.18 2.78
C LEU A 5 14.25 7.99 4.32
N PRO A 6 14.96 8.78 5.17
CA PRO A 6 14.81 8.68 6.61
C PRO A 6 13.43 9.11 7.12
N LEU A 7 12.76 10.06 6.46
CA LEU A 7 11.41 10.50 6.83
C LEU A 7 10.37 9.42 6.53
N GLU A 8 10.45 8.79 5.36
CA GLU A 8 9.57 7.66 4.98
C GLU A 8 9.75 6.46 5.92
N LEU A 9 11.00 6.11 6.26
CA LEU A 9 11.29 5.03 7.21
C LEU A 9 10.73 5.31 8.61
N PHE A 10 10.77 6.57 9.04
CA PHE A 10 10.19 6.96 10.31
C PHE A 10 8.68 6.69 10.33
N VAL A 11 7.95 7.12 9.29
CA VAL A 11 6.51 6.89 9.18
C VAL A 11 6.18 5.39 9.12
N CYS A 12 6.89 4.62 8.29
CA CYS A 12 6.67 3.17 8.18
C CYS A 12 6.88 2.45 9.52
N ARG A 13 7.93 2.81 10.27
CA ARG A 13 8.23 2.21 11.56
C ARG A 13 7.18 2.58 12.61
N GLU A 14 6.77 3.84 12.68
CA GLU A 14 5.77 4.31 13.64
C GLU A 14 4.42 3.60 13.43
N VAL A 15 4.00 3.39 12.18
CA VAL A 15 2.76 2.63 11.88
C VAL A 15 2.85 1.19 12.39
N ILE A 16 3.99 0.52 12.22
CA ILE A 16 4.20 -0.86 12.70
C ILE A 16 4.21 -0.91 14.24
N GLU A 17 4.91 0.02 14.91
CA GLU A 17 4.92 0.08 16.36
C GLU A 17 3.54 0.41 16.94
N GLN A 18 2.82 1.37 16.36
CA GLN A 18 1.47 1.72 16.80
C GLN A 18 0.47 0.59 16.59
N TYR A 19 0.59 -0.20 15.52
CA TYR A 19 -0.34 -1.28 15.23
C TYR A 19 -0.09 -2.54 16.07
N PHE A 20 1.17 -2.94 16.25
CA PHE A 20 1.53 -4.19 16.94
C PHE A 20 1.95 -4.03 18.40
N PHE A 21 2.56 -2.90 18.76
CA PHE A 21 3.27 -2.70 20.03
C PHE A 21 2.85 -1.42 20.76
N SER A 22 1.59 -0.99 20.62
CA SER A 22 1.13 0.29 21.19
C SER A 22 1.28 0.39 22.72
N HIS A 23 1.43 -0.74 23.41
CA HIS A 23 1.50 -0.83 24.87
C HIS A 23 2.90 -1.21 25.41
N GLU A 24 3.89 -1.44 24.53
CA GLU A 24 5.22 -1.91 24.92
C GLU A 24 6.26 -0.78 24.88
N THR A 25 7.17 -0.75 25.85
CA THR A 25 8.25 0.25 25.91
C THR A 25 9.24 0.11 24.76
N PHE A 26 9.93 1.22 24.44
CA PHE A 26 10.92 1.26 23.35
C PHE A 26 12.07 0.27 23.58
N SER A 27 12.39 -0.52 22.54
CA SER A 27 13.53 -1.43 22.53
C SER A 27 14.42 -1.18 21.31
N MET A 28 15.71 -0.96 21.56
CA MET A 28 16.71 -0.69 20.53
C MET A 28 16.85 -1.85 19.53
N GLN A 29 16.73 -3.10 20.00
CA GLN A 29 16.82 -4.29 19.13
C GLN A 29 15.66 -4.34 18.12
N ARG A 30 14.44 -4.04 18.58
CA ARG A 30 13.23 -3.96 17.74
C ARG A 30 13.36 -2.85 16.70
N HIS A 31 13.85 -1.69 17.13
CA HIS A 31 14.04 -0.54 16.26
C HIS A 31 15.00 -0.83 15.10
N VAL A 32 16.17 -1.40 15.40
CA VAL A 32 17.17 -1.77 14.38
C VAL A 32 16.64 -2.88 13.47
N PHE A 33 15.94 -3.88 14.03
CA PHE A 33 15.36 -4.97 13.25
C PHE A 33 14.35 -4.46 12.20
N PHE A 34 13.35 -3.67 12.59
CA PHE A 34 12.37 -3.18 11.62
C PHE A 34 12.98 -2.26 10.58
N THR A 35 13.86 -1.35 10.99
CA THR A 35 14.52 -0.42 10.08
C THR A 35 15.37 -1.16 9.04
N THR A 36 16.14 -2.16 9.45
CA THR A 36 16.95 -2.97 8.53
C THR A 36 16.09 -3.80 7.58
N VAL A 37 15.03 -4.45 8.06
CA VAL A 37 14.12 -5.23 7.21
C VAL A 37 13.44 -4.35 6.15
N ILE A 38 12.95 -3.17 6.52
CA ILE A 38 12.32 -2.23 5.57
C ILE A 38 13.33 -1.73 4.54
N LEU A 39 14.55 -1.39 4.97
CA LEU A 39 15.62 -0.95 4.08
C LEU A 39 16.04 -2.04 3.09
N PHE A 40 16.30 -3.25 3.59
CA PHE A 40 16.74 -4.37 2.76
C PHE A 40 15.64 -4.82 1.79
N SER A 41 14.38 -4.86 2.22
CA SER A 41 13.27 -5.18 1.31
C SER A 41 13.12 -4.15 0.19
N SER A 42 13.22 -2.86 0.50
CA SER A 42 13.22 -1.78 -0.50
C SER A 42 14.40 -1.89 -1.46
N MET A 43 15.59 -2.24 -0.95
CA MET A 43 16.77 -2.50 -1.76
C MET A 43 16.57 -3.69 -2.70
N ILE A 44 16.03 -4.82 -2.23
CA ILE A 44 15.77 -6.00 -3.05
C ILE A 44 14.78 -5.67 -4.18
N VAL A 45 13.69 -4.97 -3.88
CA VAL A 45 12.70 -4.56 -4.89
C VAL A 45 13.33 -3.65 -5.95
N SER A 46 14.22 -2.74 -5.52
CA SER A 46 14.97 -1.85 -6.41
C SER A 46 15.97 -2.59 -7.31
N LEU A 47 16.56 -3.69 -6.83
CA LEU A 47 17.46 -4.52 -7.63
C LEU A 47 16.68 -5.35 -8.66
N VAL A 48 15.56 -5.95 -8.25
CA VAL A 48 14.74 -6.82 -9.10
C VAL A 48 13.98 -6.04 -10.17
N THR A 49 13.71 -4.75 -9.98
CA THR A 49 12.83 -3.99 -10.88
C THR A 49 13.54 -2.82 -11.54
N CYS A 50 13.58 -2.82 -12.87
CA CYS A 50 14.13 -1.70 -13.63
C CYS A 50 13.07 -0.71 -14.14
N ASN A 51 11.81 -1.11 -14.13
CA ASN A 51 10.71 -0.23 -14.55
C ASN A 51 10.03 0.43 -13.35
N LEU A 52 10.53 1.61 -12.99
CA LEU A 52 9.93 2.45 -11.95
C LEU A 52 8.46 2.78 -12.26
N GLY A 53 8.11 3.01 -13.53
CA GLY A 53 6.74 3.35 -13.93
C GLY A 53 5.71 2.27 -13.57
N VAL A 54 6.04 0.99 -13.78
CA VAL A 54 5.13 -0.13 -13.41
C VAL A 54 5.01 -0.24 -11.89
N MET A 55 6.12 -0.07 -11.16
CA MET A 55 6.09 -0.09 -9.69
C MET A 55 5.29 1.07 -9.09
N LEU A 56 5.37 2.25 -9.70
CA LEU A 56 4.57 3.41 -9.32
C LEU A 56 3.09 3.23 -9.67
N GLU A 57 2.77 2.61 -10.82
CA GLU A 57 1.38 2.30 -11.21
C GLU A 57 0.74 1.31 -10.23
N ILE A 58 1.47 0.26 -9.83
CA ILE A 58 1.00 -0.74 -8.86
C ILE A 58 0.86 -0.11 -7.48
N THR A 59 1.94 0.49 -6.96
CA THR A 59 1.95 1.01 -5.58
C THR A 59 1.02 2.19 -5.44
N GLY A 60 1.05 3.14 -6.38
CA GLY A 60 0.18 4.30 -6.41
C GLY A 60 -1.28 3.93 -6.66
N GLY A 61 -1.57 3.03 -7.60
CA GLY A 61 -2.94 2.58 -7.88
C GLY A 61 -3.58 1.83 -6.71
N VAL A 62 -2.84 0.88 -6.11
CA VAL A 62 -3.34 0.10 -4.98
C VAL A 62 -3.50 0.95 -3.71
N SER A 63 -2.49 1.74 -3.35
CA SER A 63 -2.56 2.57 -2.14
C SER A 63 -3.61 3.68 -2.25
N ALA A 64 -3.71 4.34 -3.41
CA ALA A 64 -4.70 5.39 -3.61
C ALA A 64 -6.13 4.84 -3.56
N THR A 65 -6.39 3.69 -4.20
CA THR A 65 -7.75 3.10 -4.20
C THR A 65 -8.16 2.61 -2.82
N ALA A 66 -7.24 2.00 -2.07
CA ALA A 66 -7.49 1.57 -0.70
C ALA A 66 -7.82 2.75 0.23
N LEU A 67 -7.04 3.85 0.16
CA LEU A 67 -7.22 5.00 1.04
C LEU A 67 -8.37 5.93 0.61
N ALA A 68 -8.64 6.06 -0.69
CA ALA A 68 -9.66 6.98 -1.19
C ALA A 68 -11.07 6.37 -1.22
N TYR A 69 -11.21 5.07 -1.51
CA TYR A 69 -12.52 4.42 -1.66
C TYR A 69 -12.83 3.47 -0.50
N ILE A 70 -11.89 2.59 -0.12
CA ILE A 70 -12.15 1.50 0.83
C ILE A 70 -12.16 2.03 2.27
N PHE A 71 -11.14 2.81 2.66
CA PHE A 71 -11.00 3.32 4.02
C PHE A 71 -12.15 4.24 4.48
N PRO A 72 -12.58 5.25 3.70
CA PRO A 72 -13.65 6.16 4.13
C PRO A 72 -14.99 5.43 4.26
N ALA A 73 -15.26 4.48 3.35
CA ALA A 73 -16.47 3.68 3.41
C ALA A 73 -16.47 2.71 4.58
N ALA A 74 -15.33 2.08 4.90
CA ALA A 74 -15.21 1.24 6.09
C ALA A 74 -15.44 2.03 7.39
N CYS A 75 -14.86 3.22 7.49
CA CYS A 75 -15.08 4.13 8.62
C CYS A 75 -16.56 4.54 8.73
N PHE A 76 -17.20 4.88 7.61
CA PHE A 76 -18.63 5.21 7.58
C PHE A 76 -19.51 4.04 8.03
N LEU A 77 -19.26 2.83 7.55
CA LEU A 77 -20.03 1.64 7.91
C LEU A 77 -19.84 1.21 9.38
N LYS A 78 -18.66 1.48 9.95
CA LYS A 78 -18.35 1.20 11.36
C LYS A 78 -18.92 2.23 12.31
N LEU A 79 -18.95 3.52 11.94
CA LEU A 79 -19.39 4.60 12.82
C LEU A 79 -20.89 4.91 12.65
N SER A 80 -21.51 4.56 11.52
CA SER A 80 -22.93 4.80 11.31
C SER A 80 -23.80 3.90 12.21
N SER A 81 -24.46 4.52 13.19
CA SER A 81 -25.39 3.88 14.12
C SER A 81 -26.76 3.60 13.49
N VAL A 82 -27.17 4.41 12.50
CA VAL A 82 -28.44 4.27 11.79
C VAL A 82 -28.18 3.59 10.45
N ARG A 83 -28.60 2.32 10.35
CA ARG A 83 -28.34 1.47 9.20
C ARG A 83 -29.50 1.56 8.21
N ASP A 84 -29.67 2.74 7.64
CA ASP A 84 -30.65 2.97 6.57
C ASP A 84 -30.12 2.46 5.22
N ILE A 85 -30.97 1.77 4.46
CA ILE A 85 -30.56 1.19 3.16
C ILE A 85 -30.12 2.29 2.17
N ARG A 86 -30.71 3.49 2.27
CA ARG A 86 -30.41 4.62 1.39
C ARG A 86 -29.04 5.24 1.64
N THR A 87 -28.51 5.11 2.86
CA THR A 87 -27.20 5.68 3.25
C THR A 87 -26.09 4.64 3.20
N THR A 88 -26.41 3.36 3.38
CA THR A 88 -25.43 2.26 3.28
C THR A 88 -25.18 1.82 1.84
N LEU A 89 -26.17 1.89 0.95
CA LEU A 89 -26.02 1.55 -0.47
C LEU A 89 -24.92 2.36 -1.19
N PRO A 90 -24.80 3.70 -1.06
CA PRO A 90 -23.70 4.44 -1.68
C PRO A 90 -22.33 4.06 -1.08
N ALA A 91 -22.25 3.71 0.21
CA ALA A 91 -21.00 3.27 0.82
C ALA A 91 -20.55 1.92 0.24
N TYR A 92 -21.46 0.95 0.11
CA TYR A 92 -21.17 -0.32 -0.55
C TYR A 92 -20.81 -0.12 -2.03
N ALA A 93 -21.51 0.74 -2.76
CA ALA A 93 -21.19 1.08 -4.14
C ALA A 93 -19.76 1.63 -4.27
N CYS A 94 -19.37 2.55 -3.38
CA CYS A 94 -18.04 3.14 -3.35
C CYS A 94 -16.93 2.09 -3.11
N VAL A 95 -17.14 1.15 -2.16
CA VAL A 95 -16.22 0.03 -1.91
C VAL A 95 -16.11 -0.89 -3.12
N THR A 96 -17.25 -1.28 -3.71
CA THR A 96 -17.25 -2.18 -4.87
C THR A 96 -16.56 -1.54 -6.08
N PHE A 97 -16.79 -0.24 -6.31
CA PHE A 97 -16.09 0.52 -7.34
C PHE A 97 -14.59 0.58 -7.08
N GLY A 98 -14.17 0.92 -5.86
CA GLY A 98 -12.77 0.94 -5.46
C GLY A 98 -12.07 -0.42 -5.63
N ALA A 99 -12.75 -1.50 -5.25
CA ALA A 99 -12.26 -2.87 -5.42
C ALA A 99 -12.12 -3.25 -6.90
N LEU A 100 -13.09 -2.90 -7.75
CA LEU A 100 -13.01 -3.12 -9.19
C LEU A 100 -11.84 -2.37 -9.81
N VAL A 101 -11.67 -1.08 -9.49
CA VAL A 101 -10.55 -0.27 -9.99
C VAL A 101 -9.20 -0.83 -9.52
N MET A 102 -9.12 -1.28 -8.26
CA MET A 102 -7.91 -1.91 -7.72
C MET A 102 -7.57 -3.20 -8.49
N ILE A 103 -8.54 -4.09 -8.71
CA ILE A 103 -8.35 -5.34 -9.46
C ILE A 103 -7.93 -5.06 -10.90
N LEU A 104 -8.59 -4.13 -11.58
CA LEU A 104 -8.27 -3.76 -12.96
C LEU A 104 -6.87 -3.16 -13.07
N SER A 105 -6.51 -2.25 -12.16
CA SER A 105 -5.17 -1.65 -12.09
C SER A 105 -4.10 -2.72 -11.89
N LEU A 106 -4.35 -3.66 -10.98
CA LEU A 106 -3.41 -4.75 -10.70
C LEU A 106 -3.27 -5.69 -11.90
N ALA A 107 -4.38 -6.06 -12.54
CA ALA A 107 -4.39 -6.95 -13.71
C ALA A 107 -3.65 -6.33 -14.90
N LEU A 108 -3.87 -5.04 -15.17
CA LEU A 108 -3.19 -4.31 -16.24
C LEU A 108 -1.69 -4.18 -15.97
N ALA A 109 -1.31 -3.83 -14.75
CA ALA A 109 0.09 -3.69 -14.37
C ALA A 109 0.83 -5.04 -14.40
N LEU A 110 0.19 -6.12 -13.91
CA LEU A 110 0.75 -7.47 -13.95
C LEU A 110 0.86 -8.00 -15.38
N GLY A 111 -0.15 -7.73 -16.22
CA GLY A 111 -0.09 -8.04 -17.65
C GLY A 111 1.05 -7.32 -18.38
N LYS A 112 1.31 -6.06 -18.03
CA LYS A 112 2.48 -5.31 -18.54
C LYS A 112 3.82 -5.81 -17.98
N ALA A 113 3.81 -6.44 -16.80
CA ALA A 113 5.00 -7.03 -16.18
C ALA A 113 5.33 -8.40 -16.78
N TRP A 114 4.32 -9.16 -17.22
CA TRP A 114 4.48 -10.52 -17.77
C TRP A 114 4.50 -10.62 -19.30
N SER A 115 3.99 -9.64 -20.05
CA SER A 115 4.01 -9.69 -21.51
C SER A 115 5.46 -9.61 -22.03
N PRO A 116 5.97 -10.65 -22.73
CA PRO A 116 7.37 -10.76 -23.16
C PRO A 116 7.71 -9.90 -24.40
N ALA A 117 6.97 -8.82 -24.65
CA ALA A 117 7.23 -7.91 -25.75
C ALA A 117 8.41 -6.97 -25.42
N GLY A 118 9.64 -7.44 -25.62
CA GLY A 118 10.77 -6.65 -26.12
C GLY A 118 11.60 -5.80 -25.14
N GLU A 119 11.16 -5.54 -23.91
CA GLU A 119 11.99 -4.84 -22.92
C GLU A 119 12.01 -5.62 -21.60
N ALA A 120 13.17 -6.09 -21.17
CA ALA A 120 13.34 -6.74 -19.88
C ALA A 120 12.98 -5.74 -18.76
N LYS A 121 11.81 -5.91 -18.13
CA LYS A 121 11.32 -5.00 -17.08
C LYS A 121 11.74 -5.40 -15.67
N ILE A 122 12.17 -6.65 -15.52
CA ILE A 122 12.74 -7.23 -14.31
C ILE A 122 14.25 -7.26 -14.53
N CYS A 123 14.99 -6.67 -13.60
CA CYS A 123 16.44 -6.73 -13.55
C CYS A 123 16.86 -7.90 -12.66
N MET A 124 16.71 -9.10 -13.21
CA MET A 124 17.41 -10.33 -12.84
C MET A 124 17.07 -11.42 -13.86
#